data_AF-A0A429BXT5-F1
#
_entry.id   AF-A0A429BXT5-F1
#
_cell.length_a   1.000
_cell.length_b   1.000
_cell.length_c   1.000
_cell.angle_alpha   90.00
_cell.angle_beta   90.00
_cell.angle_gamma   90.00
#
_symmetry.space_group_name_H-M   'P 1'
#
loop_
_entity.id
_entity.type
_entity.pdbx_description
1 polymer ?
#
loop_
_entity_poly.entity_id
_entity_poly.type
_entity_poly.pdbx_seq_one_letter_code
_entity_poly.pdbx_strand_id
1 'polypeptide(L)' 'MTAGLTVARSGALTTVQDAGRPGHAHLGVPRSGALDAPAMRLANRLLG' A
#
# COMPACT_ATOMS: atom_id res chain seq x y z
N MET A 1 -3.48 24.40 6.33
CA MET A 1 -3.21 23.44 7.43
C MET A 1 -2.75 22.14 6.79
N THR A 2 -1.64 21.57 7.23
CA THR A 2 -1.13 20.30 6.66
C THR A 2 -1.51 19.17 7.62
N ALA A 3 -2.24 18.17 7.13
CA ALA A 3 -2.53 16.98 7.92
C ALA A 3 -1.28 16.07 7.96
N GLY A 4 -1.02 15.45 9.12
CA GLY A 4 0.09 14.52 9.33
C GLY A 4 -0.31 13.38 10.26
N LEU A 5 0.41 12.26 10.17
CA LEU A 5 0.21 11.06 10.98
C LEU A 5 1.51 10.71 11.73
N THR A 6 1.41 10.44 13.04
CA THR A 6 2.54 9.99 13.88
C THR A 6 2.37 8.51 14.22
N VAL A 7 3.39 7.69 13.95
CA VAL A 7 3.38 6.26 14.29
C VAL A 7 3.71 6.08 15.78
N ALA A 8 2.69 5.78 16.59
CA ALA A 8 2.88 5.47 18.01
C ALA A 8 3.42 4.04 18.24
N ARG A 9 3.09 3.09 17.35
CA ARG A 9 3.56 1.69 17.37
C ARG A 9 3.41 1.07 15.98
N SER A 10 4.43 0.35 15.49
CA SER A 10 4.49 -0.18 14.12
C SER A 10 4.07 -1.65 13.95
N GLY A 11 3.93 -2.42 15.04
CA GLY A 11 3.77 -3.89 14.94
C GLY A 11 4.97 -4.58 14.31
N ALA A 12 4.80 -5.82 13.86
CA ALA A 12 5.89 -6.64 13.30
C ALA A 12 6.36 -6.16 11.91
N LEU A 13 5.42 -5.77 11.04
CA LEU A 13 5.73 -5.28 9.70
C LEU A 13 4.57 -4.39 9.21
N THR A 14 4.81 -3.08 9.19
CA THR A 14 3.87 -2.09 8.63
C THR A 14 4.55 -1.38 7.49
N THR A 15 3.93 -1.42 6.30
CA THR A 15 4.45 -0.80 5.09
C THR A 15 3.35 0.01 4.42
N VAL A 16 3.74 1.08 3.73
CA VAL A 16 2.83 1.78 2.82
C VAL A 16 2.71 0.94 1.56
N GLN A 17 1.48 0.61 1.16
CA GLN A 17 1.20 -0.16 -0.04
C GLN A 17 0.13 0.53 -0.89
N ASP A 18 0.24 0.34 -2.20
CA ASP A 18 -0.69 0.83 -3.21
C ASP A 18 -1.08 -0.30 -4.18
N ALA A 19 -1.54 0.03 -5.39
CA ALA A 19 -1.89 -0.93 -6.43
C ALA A 19 -0.67 -1.65 -7.06
N GLY A 20 0.55 -1.28 -6.68
CA GLY A 20 1.79 -1.86 -7.18
C GLY A 20 2.32 -1.19 -8.45
N ARG A 21 3.24 -1.89 -9.12
CA ARG A 21 4.02 -1.44 -10.28
C ARG A 21 4.05 -2.49 -11.41
N PRO A 22 2.92 -2.81 -12.06
CA PRO A 22 2.89 -3.75 -13.17
C PRO A 22 3.74 -3.26 -14.36
N GLY A 23 4.10 -4.17 -15.28
CA GLY A 23 4.81 -3.85 -16.53
C GLY A 23 6.34 -3.87 -16.47
N HIS A 24 6.94 -3.90 -15.27
CA HIS A 24 8.39 -3.76 -15.11
C HIS A 24 9.15 -5.08 -14.86
N ALA A 25 8.46 -6.23 -15.02
CA ALA A 25 9.07 -7.54 -14.76
C ALA A 25 10.27 -7.85 -15.67
N HIS A 26 10.29 -7.30 -16.88
CA HIS A 26 11.42 -7.42 -17.83
C HIS A 26 12.71 -6.75 -17.33
N LEU A 27 12.60 -5.84 -16.35
CA LEU A 27 13.73 -5.20 -15.67
C LEU A 27 14.05 -5.87 -14.32
N GLY A 28 13.38 -6.98 -13.98
CA GLY A 28 13.50 -7.64 -12.67
C GLY A 28 12.74 -6.94 -11.53
N VAL A 29 11.89 -5.95 -11.83
CA VAL A 29 11.14 -5.23 -10.80
C VAL A 29 9.85 -6.01 -10.46
N PRO A 30 9.63 -6.37 -9.19
CA PRO A 30 8.43 -7.10 -8.77
C PRO A 30 7.19 -6.21 -8.79
N ARG A 31 6.01 -6.84 -8.90
CA ARG A 31 4.71 -6.12 -8.93
C ARG A 31 4.44 -5.29 -7.67
N SER A 32 4.92 -5.72 -6.49
CA SER A 32 4.65 -5.04 -5.20
C SER A 32 3.15 -4.81 -4.96
N GLY A 33 2.79 -3.81 -4.16
CA GLY A 33 1.42 -3.46 -3.78
C GLY A 33 0.89 -4.29 -2.62
N ALA A 34 -0.37 -4.03 -2.26
CA ALA A 34 -1.04 -4.74 -1.18
C ALA A 34 -1.04 -6.26 -1.40
N LEU A 35 -0.69 -7.02 -0.36
CA LEU A 35 -0.75 -8.48 -0.37
C LEU A 35 -2.19 -8.97 -0.62
N ASP A 36 -3.17 -8.33 0.02
CA ASP A 36 -4.61 -8.52 -0.22
C ASP A 36 -5.18 -7.31 -0.96
N ALA A 37 -5.14 -7.39 -2.29
CA ALA A 37 -5.64 -6.31 -3.15
C ALA A 37 -7.16 -6.09 -3.04
N PRO A 38 -8.03 -7.12 -2.92
CA PRO A 38 -9.44 -6.93 -2.59
C PRO A 38 -9.68 -6.12 -1.31
N ALA A 39 -8.99 -6.43 -0.21
CA ALA A 39 -9.14 -5.72 1.06
C ALA A 39 -8.70 -4.25 0.95
N MET A 40 -7.56 -3.98 0.31
CA MET A 40 -7.10 -2.60 0.05
C MET A 40 -8.14 -1.80 -0.74
N ARG A 41 -8.70 -2.38 -1.82
CA ARG A 41 -9.73 -1.71 -2.61
C ARG A 41 -11.01 -1.44 -1.82
N LEU A 42 -11.40 -2.34 -0.92
CA LEU A 42 -12.52 -2.10 -0.01
C LEU A 42 -12.22 -0.94 0.94
N ALA A 43 -11.05 -0.95 1.59
CA ALA A 43 -10.64 0.09 2.53
C ALA A 43 -10.62 1.49 1.89
N ASN A 44 -10.04 1.63 0.70
CA ASN A 44 -10.02 2.91 -0.01
C ASN A 44 -11.44 3.38 -0.37
N ARG A 45 -12.29 2.49 -0.90
CA ARG A 45 -13.70 2.85 -1.23
C ARG A 45 -14.51 3.34 -0.03
N LEU A 46 -14.14 2.97 1.20
CA LEU A 46 -14.81 3.48 2.41
C LEU A 46 -14.46 4.94 2.72
N LEU A 47 -13.36 5.46 2.16
CA LEU A 47 -12.85 6.81 2.43
C LEU A 47 -12.99 7.78 1.24
N GLY A 48 -13.22 7.26 0.02
CA GLY A 48 -13.41 8.04 -1.21
C GLY A 48 -12.38 7.74 -2.29
#